data_AF-A0A2P9FC43-F1
#
_entry.id   AF-A0A2P9FC43-F1
#
_cell.length_a   1.000
_cell.length_b   1.000
_cell.length_c   1.000
_cell.angle_alpha   90.00
_cell.angle_beta   90.00
_cell.angle_gamma   90.00
#
_symmetry.space_group_name_H-M   'P 1'
#
loop_
_entity.id
_entity.type
_entity.pdbx_description
1 polymer ?
#
loop_
_entity_poly.entity_id
_entity_poly.type
_entity_poly.pdbx_seq_one_letter_code
_entity_poly.pdbx_strand_id
1 'polypeptide(L)'
;MSRHGEPHEHGKHGASGELGETSRYVFSYEPLGEPEPEPGTGPADTTERDRRDAEVGAFLNHVAELGFEAGPKGLELRSVDVAARTCAFRQEREVDPRPPVRAPGEEPGGAVLLGSPSWAHLAHLVGELPFLFSFREYGPEGGPELCGVDAPTREWADVLVEHRGEQWRVRVALEGRERPVEFPGMEIGELFGEGDFRRFLLPGTTDVLDAGV
;
A
#
# COMPACT_ATOMS: atom_id res chain seq x y z
N MET A 1 -56.60 -38.06 40.63
CA MET A 1 -57.06 -39.04 39.62
C MET A 1 -57.36 -38.24 38.37
N SER A 2 -56.55 -38.39 37.31
CA SER A 2 -56.96 -39.00 36.02
C SER A 2 -58.04 -38.18 35.28
N ARG A 3 -58.00 -37.90 33.98
CA ARG A 3 -57.12 -38.17 32.83
C ARG A 3 -57.82 -37.48 31.62
N HIS A 4 -57.07 -37.29 30.53
CA HIS A 4 -57.52 -37.07 29.13
C HIS A 4 -58.07 -35.67 28.79
N GLY A 5 -57.84 -35.12 27.59
CA GLY A 5 -57.21 -35.62 26.37
C GLY A 5 -57.10 -34.47 25.34
N GLU A 6 -56.31 -34.70 24.29
CA GLU A 6 -56.08 -33.89 23.08
C GLU A 6 -57.39 -33.57 22.29
N PRO A 7 -57.37 -33.04 21.04
CA PRO A 7 -56.45 -32.16 20.29
C PRO A 7 -57.23 -30.98 19.60
N HIS A 8 -56.55 -30.28 18.67
CA HIS A 8 -57.05 -29.68 17.41
C HIS A 8 -57.10 -28.15 17.22
N GLU A 9 -56.58 -27.79 16.03
CA GLU A 9 -56.98 -26.75 15.08
C GLU A 9 -56.78 -25.27 15.43
N HIS A 10 -56.06 -24.58 14.54
CA HIS A 10 -56.64 -23.44 13.84
C HIS A 10 -55.98 -23.25 12.47
N GLY A 11 -56.76 -23.48 11.41
CA GLY A 11 -56.64 -22.71 10.19
C GLY A 11 -57.36 -21.36 10.37
N LYS A 12 -56.83 -20.30 9.75
CA LYS A 12 -57.60 -19.13 9.31
C LYS A 12 -56.91 -18.45 8.13
N HIS A 13 -57.63 -18.38 7.02
CA HIS A 13 -57.38 -17.52 5.87
C HIS A 13 -57.73 -16.06 6.18
N GLY A 14 -57.01 -15.12 5.54
CA GLY A 14 -57.64 -14.01 4.83
C GLY A 14 -57.27 -12.59 5.28
N ALA A 15 -56.56 -11.86 4.39
CA ALA A 15 -56.77 -10.46 3.94
C ALA A 15 -55.39 -9.81 3.66
N SER A 16 -54.93 -9.80 2.40
CA SER A 16 -55.12 -8.72 1.41
C SER A 16 -54.16 -7.53 1.60
N GLY A 17 -53.27 -7.33 0.63
CA GLY A 17 -52.48 -6.10 0.52
C GLY A 17 -51.24 -6.21 -0.35
N GLU A 18 -51.40 -5.85 -1.62
CA GLU A 18 -50.43 -5.18 -2.48
C GLU A 18 -49.34 -5.95 -3.23
N LEU A 19 -49.36 -5.68 -4.54
CA LEU A 19 -48.43 -6.04 -5.59
C LEU A 19 -47.10 -5.33 -5.36
N GLY A 20 -46.02 -6.08 -5.49
CA GLY A 20 -44.66 -5.56 -5.56
C GLY A 20 -43.74 -6.64 -6.09
N GLU A 21 -43.72 -6.78 -7.42
CA GLU A 21 -42.67 -7.52 -8.13
C GLU A 21 -41.30 -7.08 -7.60
N THR A 22 -40.68 -7.94 -6.81
CA THR A 22 -39.25 -7.86 -6.52
C THR A 22 -38.64 -9.14 -7.02
N SER A 23 -38.32 -9.09 -8.32
CA SER A 23 -37.28 -9.88 -8.96
C SER A 23 -36.05 -9.87 -8.05
N ARG A 24 -35.89 -10.91 -7.23
CA ARG A 24 -34.61 -11.19 -6.58
C ARG A 24 -33.72 -11.82 -7.63
N TYR A 25 -32.94 -10.97 -8.28
CA TYR A 25 -31.75 -11.32 -9.01
C TYR A 25 -30.89 -12.28 -8.17
N VAL A 26 -30.90 -13.55 -8.55
CA VAL A 26 -29.89 -14.52 -8.12
C VAL A 26 -28.71 -14.33 -9.07
N PHE A 27 -27.68 -13.62 -8.63
CA PHE A 27 -26.41 -13.59 -9.33
C PHE A 27 -25.77 -14.98 -9.21
N SER A 28 -25.95 -15.80 -10.26
CA SER A 28 -25.12 -16.97 -10.49
C SER A 28 -23.77 -16.48 -11.00
N TYR A 29 -22.78 -16.35 -10.13
CA TYR A 29 -21.39 -16.32 -10.56
C TYR A 29 -20.99 -17.76 -10.88
N GLU A 30 -21.19 -18.18 -12.12
CA GLU A 30 -20.30 -19.18 -12.69
C GLU A 30 -18.98 -18.46 -12.96
N PRO A 31 -17.85 -18.88 -12.35
CA PRO A 31 -16.56 -18.37 -12.76
C PRO A 31 -16.42 -18.64 -14.25
N LEU A 32 -16.22 -17.60 -15.06
CA LEU A 32 -15.72 -17.77 -16.41
C LEU A 32 -14.43 -18.57 -16.27
N GLY A 33 -14.46 -19.83 -16.72
CA GLY A 33 -13.29 -20.69 -16.71
C GLY A 33 -12.11 -19.92 -17.28
N GLU A 34 -11.00 -19.91 -16.53
CA GLU A 34 -9.77 -19.30 -17.01
C GLU A 34 -9.47 -19.85 -18.41
N PRO A 35 -9.22 -19.00 -19.42
CA PRO A 35 -8.87 -19.51 -20.74
C PRO A 35 -7.63 -20.38 -20.58
N GLU A 36 -7.75 -21.67 -20.92
CA GLU A 36 -6.62 -22.59 -20.92
C GLU A 36 -5.52 -21.98 -21.81
N PRO A 37 -4.29 -21.79 -21.29
CA PRO A 37 -3.23 -21.19 -22.07
C PRO A 37 -2.90 -22.08 -23.26
N GLU A 38 -2.83 -21.48 -24.46
CA GLU A 38 -2.50 -22.21 -25.68
C GLU A 38 -1.15 -22.94 -25.51
N PRO A 39 -1.07 -24.23 -25.91
CA PRO A 39 0.14 -25.02 -25.77
C PRO A 39 1.23 -24.46 -26.69
N GLY A 40 2.16 -23.71 -26.12
CA GLY A 40 3.27 -23.08 -26.84
C GLY A 40 3.69 -21.72 -26.29
N THR A 41 2.83 -21.08 -25.49
CA THR A 41 3.16 -19.84 -24.76
C THR A 41 3.29 -20.18 -23.27
N GLY A 42 4.45 -20.69 -22.85
CA GLY A 42 4.71 -20.86 -21.42
C GLY A 42 4.64 -19.50 -20.69
N PRO A 43 4.39 -19.47 -19.36
CA PRO A 43 4.51 -18.25 -18.55
C PRO A 43 5.99 -17.87 -18.41
N ALA A 44 6.59 -17.44 -19.51
CA ALA A 44 8.01 -17.13 -19.62
C ALA A 44 8.21 -15.61 -19.41
N ASP A 45 7.98 -15.15 -18.18
CA ASP A 45 8.64 -13.98 -17.54
C ASP A 45 7.98 -13.63 -16.21
N THR A 46 6.67 -13.90 -16.09
CA THR A 46 5.88 -13.55 -14.89
C THR A 46 6.43 -14.22 -13.64
N THR A 47 6.75 -15.51 -13.72
CA THR A 47 7.25 -16.27 -12.55
C THR A 47 8.59 -15.77 -12.01
N GLU A 48 9.51 -15.32 -12.86
CA GLU A 48 10.80 -14.76 -12.42
C GLU A 48 10.64 -13.35 -11.85
N ARG A 49 9.79 -12.55 -12.47
CA ARG A 49 9.43 -11.20 -12.01
C ARG A 49 8.73 -11.24 -10.66
N ASP A 50 7.72 -12.10 -10.50
CA ASP A 50 6.98 -12.29 -9.25
C ASP A 50 7.92 -12.74 -8.13
N ARG A 51 8.88 -13.63 -8.44
CA ARG A 51 9.91 -14.06 -7.49
C ARG A 51 10.82 -12.89 -7.09
N ARG A 52 11.26 -12.07 -8.05
CA ARG A 52 12.07 -10.87 -7.77
C ARG A 52 11.29 -9.89 -6.89
N ASP A 53 10.03 -9.66 -7.18
CA ASP A 53 9.16 -8.75 -6.41
C ASP A 53 8.93 -9.25 -5.00
N ALA A 54 8.69 -10.56 -4.81
CA ALA A 54 8.59 -11.17 -3.50
C ALA A 54 9.89 -11.01 -2.68
N GLU A 55 11.05 -11.21 -3.32
CA GLU A 55 12.35 -11.02 -2.66
C GLU A 55 12.60 -9.55 -2.28
N VAL A 56 12.27 -8.61 -3.16
CA VAL A 56 12.39 -7.17 -2.86
C VAL A 56 11.40 -6.75 -1.78
N GLY A 57 10.15 -7.22 -1.84
CA GLY A 57 9.15 -6.96 -0.81
C GLY A 57 9.57 -7.46 0.56
N ALA A 58 10.11 -8.68 0.64
CA ALA A 58 10.67 -9.22 1.88
C ALA A 58 11.85 -8.39 2.39
N PHE A 59 12.74 -7.94 1.51
CA PHE A 59 13.85 -7.05 1.88
C PHE A 59 13.36 -5.71 2.45
N LEU A 60 12.41 -5.05 1.77
CA LEU A 60 11.88 -3.75 2.22
C LEU A 60 11.11 -3.86 3.54
N ASN A 61 10.33 -4.92 3.71
CA ASN A 61 9.66 -5.21 4.99
C ASN A 61 10.68 -5.39 6.12
N HIS A 62 11.76 -6.13 5.88
CA HIS A 62 12.81 -6.28 6.87
C HIS A 62 13.52 -4.95 7.21
N VAL A 63 13.78 -4.10 6.20
CA VAL A 63 14.35 -2.76 6.43
C VAL A 63 13.40 -1.87 7.23
N ALA A 64 12.09 -1.94 6.96
CA ALA A 64 11.07 -1.22 7.72
C ALA A 64 11.04 -1.68 9.19
N GLU A 65 11.06 -2.99 9.45
CA GLU A 65 11.18 -3.56 10.81
C GLU A 65 12.43 -3.04 11.53
N LEU A 66 13.59 -3.10 10.88
CA LEU A 66 14.84 -2.55 11.42
C LEU A 66 14.71 -1.06 11.72
N GLY A 67 14.06 -0.29 10.85
CA GLY A 67 13.76 1.12 11.07
C GLY A 67 12.95 1.36 12.35
N PHE A 68 11.89 0.56 12.57
CA PHE A 68 11.08 0.62 13.79
C PHE A 68 11.86 0.21 15.05
N GLU A 69 12.76 -0.75 14.95
CA GLU A 69 13.58 -1.21 16.08
C GLU A 69 14.76 -0.28 16.42
N ALA A 70 15.30 0.40 15.40
CA ALA A 70 16.49 1.24 15.50
C ALA A 70 16.17 2.70 15.83
N GLY A 71 15.04 3.22 15.32
CA GLY A 71 14.61 4.61 15.50
C GLY A 71 14.60 5.08 16.95
N PRO A 72 13.95 4.36 17.89
CA PRO A 72 13.94 4.71 19.32
C PRO A 72 15.33 4.71 19.99
N LYS A 73 16.34 4.10 19.35
CA LYS A 73 17.74 4.05 19.81
C LYS A 73 18.59 5.16 19.18
N GLY A 74 17.99 6.04 18.38
CA GLY A 74 18.67 7.13 17.68
C GLY A 74 19.40 6.71 16.41
N LEU A 75 19.11 5.53 15.87
CA LEU A 75 19.70 5.05 14.63
C LEU A 75 18.63 5.10 13.54
N GLU A 76 18.70 6.09 12.66
CA GLU A 76 17.65 6.38 11.67
C GLU A 76 18.06 5.93 10.27
N LEU A 77 17.11 5.41 9.51
CA LEU A 77 17.34 4.98 8.14
C LEU A 77 17.73 6.20 7.28
N ARG A 78 18.82 6.07 6.52
CA ARG A 78 19.36 7.12 5.65
C ARG A 78 19.07 6.84 4.19
N SER A 79 19.27 5.60 3.76
CA SER A 79 19.11 5.22 2.36
C SER A 79 18.80 3.74 2.21
N VAL A 80 18.10 3.39 1.14
CA VAL A 80 17.80 2.03 0.70
C VAL A 80 18.12 1.91 -0.78
N ASP A 81 18.92 0.92 -1.14
CA ASP A 81 19.19 0.54 -2.53
C ASP A 81 18.54 -0.82 -2.81
N VAL A 82 17.54 -0.83 -3.68
CA VAL A 82 16.77 -2.04 -4.02
C VAL A 82 17.58 -3.01 -4.87
N ALA A 83 18.39 -2.50 -5.80
CA ALA A 83 19.18 -3.33 -6.70
C ALA A 83 20.30 -4.07 -5.95
N ALA A 84 21.02 -3.35 -5.07
CA ALA A 84 22.08 -3.91 -4.25
C ALA A 84 21.54 -4.65 -3.01
N ARG A 85 20.26 -4.46 -2.65
CA ARG A 85 19.64 -4.94 -1.41
C ARG A 85 20.43 -4.51 -0.18
N THR A 86 20.76 -3.23 -0.14
CA THR A 86 21.51 -2.63 0.98
C THR A 86 20.75 -1.46 1.58
N CYS A 87 20.99 -1.21 2.85
CA CYS A 87 20.49 -0.03 3.55
C CYS A 87 21.61 0.59 4.39
N ALA A 88 21.50 1.88 4.64
CA ALA A 88 22.41 2.61 5.51
C ALA A 88 21.62 3.35 6.58
N PHE A 89 22.20 3.43 7.77
CA PHE A 89 21.63 4.16 8.90
C PHE A 89 22.56 5.30 9.33
N ARG A 90 21.98 6.35 9.88
CA ARG A 90 22.67 7.50 10.47
C ARG A 90 22.43 7.50 11.97
N GLN A 91 23.50 7.65 12.74
CA GLN A 91 23.41 7.88 14.18
C GLN A 91 23.05 9.34 14.42
N GLU A 92 21.95 9.56 15.11
CA GLU A 92 21.48 10.87 15.48
C GLU A 92 21.97 11.28 16.86
N ARG A 93 22.23 12.58 17.01
CA ARG A 93 22.69 13.16 18.28
C ARG A 93 21.54 13.34 19.27
N GLU A 94 20.38 13.71 18.75
CA GLU A 94 19.17 13.94 19.53
C GLU A 94 18.11 12.94 19.08
N VAL A 95 17.81 11.99 19.96
CA VAL A 95 16.77 10.99 19.74
C VAL A 95 15.42 11.66 19.84
N ASP A 96 14.54 11.41 18.87
CA ASP A 96 13.14 11.80 19.00
C ASP A 96 12.44 10.86 20.00
N PRO A 97 11.98 11.35 21.16
CA PRO A 97 11.42 10.51 22.20
C PRO A 97 9.97 10.09 21.92
N ARG A 98 9.33 10.62 20.86
CA ARG A 98 7.93 10.31 20.55
C ARG A 98 7.79 8.84 20.16
N PRO A 99 6.81 8.10 20.70
CA PRO A 99 6.49 6.78 20.18
C PRO A 99 5.74 6.90 18.83
N PRO A 100 5.81 5.87 17.97
CA PRO A 100 4.89 5.76 16.83
C PRO A 100 3.44 5.76 17.31
N VAL A 101 2.61 6.56 16.67
CA VAL A 101 1.17 6.67 16.94
C VAL A 101 0.42 5.95 15.84
N ARG A 102 -0.53 5.09 16.19
CA ARG A 102 -1.37 4.33 15.24
C ARG A 102 -2.84 4.49 15.56
N ALA A 103 -3.70 4.17 14.59
CA ALA A 103 -5.13 4.12 14.84
C ALA A 103 -5.47 2.99 15.85
N PRO A 104 -6.48 3.18 16.72
CA PRO A 104 -6.90 2.13 17.65
C PRO A 104 -7.31 0.86 16.91
N GLY A 105 -6.74 -0.28 17.32
CA GLY A 105 -7.02 -1.59 16.71
C GLY A 105 -6.11 -1.98 15.55
N GLU A 106 -5.16 -1.12 15.16
CA GLU A 106 -4.12 -1.53 14.21
C GLU A 106 -3.01 -2.31 14.89
N GLU A 107 -2.63 -3.41 14.24
CA GLU A 107 -1.50 -4.25 14.63
C GLU A 107 -0.16 -3.52 14.42
N PRO A 108 0.91 -3.94 15.12
CA PRO A 108 2.27 -3.50 14.81
C PRO A 108 2.57 -3.75 13.32
N GLY A 109 2.79 -2.67 12.56
CA GLY A 109 2.99 -2.71 11.11
C GLY A 109 2.00 -1.85 10.32
N GLY A 110 0.87 -1.48 10.95
CA GLY A 110 -0.11 -0.56 10.36
C GLY A 110 0.37 0.90 10.27
N ALA A 111 -0.44 1.72 9.58
CA ALA A 111 -0.13 3.09 9.22
C ALA A 111 0.14 3.98 10.44
N VAL A 112 1.15 4.83 10.32
CA VAL A 112 1.55 5.76 11.37
C VAL A 112 0.85 7.10 11.22
N LEU A 113 0.20 7.55 12.29
CA LEU A 113 -0.51 8.82 12.35
C LEU A 113 0.46 10.00 12.47
N LEU A 114 -0.01 11.20 12.11
CA LEU A 114 0.74 12.47 12.05
C LEU A 114 1.55 12.83 13.31
N GLY A 115 1.16 12.32 14.48
CA GLY A 115 1.89 12.55 15.73
C GLY A 115 3.18 11.72 15.89
N SER A 116 3.45 10.81 14.95
CA SER A 116 4.61 9.93 14.98
C SER A 116 5.90 10.67 14.65
N PRO A 117 7.06 10.14 15.08
CA PRO A 117 8.35 10.70 14.69
C PRO A 117 8.68 10.40 13.22
N SER A 118 9.52 11.24 12.61
CA SER A 118 9.97 11.08 11.21
C SER A 118 10.52 9.70 10.87
N TRP A 119 11.29 9.08 11.78
CA TRP A 119 11.84 7.74 11.57
C TRP A 119 10.74 6.66 11.44
N ALA A 120 9.61 6.85 12.12
CA ALA A 120 8.48 5.92 12.03
C ALA A 120 7.73 6.10 10.71
N HIS A 121 7.59 7.35 10.25
CA HIS A 121 7.04 7.65 8.92
C HIS A 121 7.92 7.08 7.80
N LEU A 122 9.25 7.20 7.93
CA LEU A 122 10.17 6.63 6.95
C LEU A 122 10.12 5.09 6.93
N ALA A 123 10.08 4.45 8.11
CA ALA A 123 9.97 3.00 8.19
C ALA A 123 8.65 2.50 7.56
N HIS A 124 7.53 3.17 7.86
CA HIS A 124 6.24 2.85 7.25
C HIS A 124 6.26 3.06 5.73
N LEU A 125 6.78 4.20 5.26
CA LEU A 125 6.95 4.47 3.83
C LEU A 125 7.67 3.31 3.14
N VAL A 126 8.82 2.90 3.67
CA VAL A 126 9.61 1.79 3.10
C VAL A 126 8.85 0.47 3.06
N GLY A 127 8.08 0.16 4.11
CA GLY A 127 7.26 -1.06 4.18
C GLY A 127 6.11 -1.08 3.18
N GLU A 128 5.59 0.08 2.78
CA GLU A 128 4.47 0.21 1.84
C GLU A 128 4.89 0.32 0.36
N LEU A 129 6.17 0.63 0.09
CA LEU A 129 6.67 0.73 -1.30
C LEU A 129 6.51 -0.55 -2.16
N PRO A 130 6.48 -1.79 -1.63
CA PRO A 130 6.18 -2.97 -2.43
C PRO A 130 4.83 -2.92 -3.15
N PHE A 131 3.85 -2.12 -2.68
CA PHE A 131 2.57 -1.95 -3.37
C PHE A 131 2.72 -1.36 -4.77
N LEU A 132 3.82 -0.64 -5.07
CA LEU A 132 4.12 -0.13 -6.42
C LEU A 132 4.15 -1.25 -7.48
N PHE A 133 4.49 -2.48 -7.11
CA PHE A 133 4.58 -3.58 -8.06
C PHE A 133 3.24 -3.88 -8.74
N SER A 134 2.14 -3.65 -8.03
CA SER A 134 0.78 -3.79 -8.56
C SER A 134 0.39 -2.71 -9.58
N PHE A 135 1.14 -1.61 -9.66
CA PHE A 135 0.81 -0.45 -10.50
C PHE A 135 1.62 -0.37 -11.80
N ARG A 136 2.55 -1.29 -12.07
CA ARG A 136 3.41 -1.24 -13.28
C ARG A 136 2.65 -1.14 -14.59
N GLU A 137 1.51 -1.81 -14.68
CA GLU A 137 0.63 -1.81 -15.87
C GLU A 137 -0.60 -0.91 -15.68
N TYR A 138 -0.65 -0.13 -14.59
CA TYR A 138 -1.75 0.75 -14.27
C TYR A 138 -1.70 2.03 -15.10
N GLY A 139 -2.87 2.44 -15.59
CA GLY A 139 -3.07 3.70 -16.29
C GLY A 139 -2.47 3.75 -17.70
N PRO A 140 -2.75 4.81 -18.47
CA PRO A 140 -2.26 4.97 -19.84
C PRO A 140 -0.73 5.06 -19.93
N GLU A 141 -0.06 5.50 -18.86
CA GLU A 141 1.38 5.72 -18.87
C GLU A 141 2.20 4.54 -18.34
N GLY A 142 1.55 3.60 -17.63
CA GLY A 142 2.20 2.56 -16.83
C GLY A 142 2.81 3.14 -15.54
N GLY A 143 2.87 2.33 -14.48
CA GLY A 143 3.51 2.72 -13.23
C GLY A 143 5.04 2.64 -13.29
N PRO A 144 5.74 3.21 -12.28
CA PRO A 144 7.18 3.30 -12.28
C PRO A 144 7.83 2.05 -11.64
N GLU A 145 9.11 1.81 -11.91
CA GLU A 145 9.91 0.78 -11.23
C GLU A 145 10.64 1.39 -10.03
N LEU A 146 10.55 0.75 -8.87
CA LEU A 146 11.19 1.20 -7.64
C LEU A 146 12.71 0.95 -7.68
N CYS A 147 13.49 2.00 -7.42
CA CYS A 147 14.96 1.92 -7.34
C CYS A 147 15.49 2.01 -5.92
N GLY A 148 14.83 2.75 -5.03
CA GLY A 148 15.32 2.96 -3.67
C GLY A 148 14.68 4.13 -2.94
N VAL A 149 15.28 4.50 -1.82
CA VAL A 149 14.87 5.64 -0.98
C VAL A 149 16.10 6.39 -0.50
N ASP A 150 16.07 7.71 -0.52
CA ASP A 150 17.08 8.57 0.11
C ASP A 150 16.42 9.55 1.11
N ALA A 151 16.82 9.51 2.38
CA ALA A 151 16.32 10.38 3.45
C ALA A 151 17.43 11.30 4.01
N PRO A 152 17.83 12.36 3.28
CA PRO A 152 18.95 13.22 3.68
C PRO A 152 18.68 14.04 4.92
N THR A 153 17.42 14.26 5.23
CA THR A 153 16.97 14.99 6.41
C THR A 153 15.91 14.17 7.14
N ARG A 154 15.46 14.67 8.30
CA ARG A 154 14.30 14.14 9.01
C ARG A 154 12.98 14.69 8.48
N GLU A 155 13.02 15.72 7.65
CA GLU A 155 11.82 16.43 7.18
C GLU A 155 11.20 15.74 5.97
N TRP A 156 12.00 15.06 5.16
CA TRP A 156 11.55 14.44 3.92
C TRP A 156 12.45 13.27 3.49
N ALA A 157 11.88 12.40 2.65
CA ALA A 157 12.58 11.34 1.92
C ALA A 157 12.24 11.42 0.43
N ASP A 158 13.22 11.16 -0.43
CA ASP A 158 13.01 10.99 -1.87
C ASP A 158 12.88 9.50 -2.16
N VAL A 159 11.72 9.07 -2.67
CA VAL A 159 11.54 7.75 -3.28
C VAL A 159 12.09 7.80 -4.69
N LEU A 160 13.08 6.95 -4.97
CA LEU A 160 13.76 6.89 -6.25
C LEU A 160 13.06 5.88 -7.15
N VAL A 161 12.61 6.33 -8.31
CA VAL A 161 11.91 5.46 -9.26
C VAL A 161 12.42 5.68 -10.68
N GLU A 162 12.29 4.67 -11.53
CA GLU A 162 12.49 4.76 -12.97
C GLU A 162 11.14 4.72 -13.67
N HIS A 163 10.89 5.66 -14.57
CA HIS A 163 9.70 5.66 -15.42
C HIS A 163 10.10 5.97 -16.85
N ARG A 164 9.80 5.04 -17.77
CA ARG A 164 10.08 5.17 -19.21
C ARG A 164 11.55 5.51 -19.53
N GLY A 165 12.48 4.93 -18.76
CA GLY A 165 13.93 5.11 -18.93
C GLY A 165 14.48 6.41 -18.32
N GLU A 166 13.65 7.18 -17.62
CA GLU A 166 14.07 8.38 -16.88
C GLU A 166 14.02 8.11 -15.38
N GLN A 167 15.00 8.64 -14.64
CA GLN A 167 15.01 8.56 -13.18
C GLN A 167 14.27 9.75 -12.58
N TRP A 168 13.45 9.46 -11.57
CA TRP A 168 12.62 10.43 -10.87
C TRP A 168 12.84 10.33 -9.36
N ARG A 169 12.68 11.46 -8.68
CA ARG A 169 12.67 11.56 -7.22
C ARG A 169 11.31 12.05 -6.77
N VAL A 170 10.56 11.18 -6.10
CA VAL A 170 9.30 11.57 -5.47
C VAL A 170 9.59 11.96 -4.03
N ARG A 171 9.56 13.25 -3.74
CA ARG A 171 9.74 13.77 -2.39
C ARG A 171 8.47 13.56 -1.59
N VAL A 172 8.63 12.88 -0.46
CA VAL A 172 7.60 12.59 0.53
C VAL A 172 7.98 13.30 1.81
N ALA A 173 7.10 14.16 2.32
CA ALA A 173 7.33 14.82 3.59
C ALA A 173 7.19 13.79 4.72
N LEU A 174 8.15 13.71 5.64
CA LEU A 174 8.09 12.82 6.79
C LEU A 174 7.37 13.49 7.97
N GLU A 175 7.50 14.81 8.09
CA GLU A 175 6.86 15.64 9.13
C GLU A 175 6.14 16.84 8.51
N GLY A 176 5.30 17.51 9.31
CA GLY A 176 4.64 18.76 8.90
C GLY A 176 3.49 18.58 7.89
N ARG A 177 3.05 17.34 7.66
CA ARG A 177 1.92 17.04 6.77
C ARG A 177 0.57 17.34 7.44
N GLU A 178 -0.40 17.69 6.61
CA GLU A 178 -1.80 17.85 7.01
C GLU A 178 -2.57 16.53 6.98
N ARG A 179 -2.05 15.50 6.28
CA ARG A 179 -2.67 14.19 6.11
C ARG A 179 -1.66 13.05 6.32
N PRO A 180 -2.07 11.91 6.90
CA PRO A 180 -1.21 10.73 6.97
C PRO A 180 -0.82 10.21 5.58
N VAL A 181 0.30 9.50 5.52
CA VAL A 181 0.74 8.74 4.34
C VAL A 181 0.17 7.36 4.62
N GLU A 182 -0.96 7.03 4.01
CA GLU A 182 -1.64 5.75 4.28
C GLU A 182 -1.13 4.67 3.34
N PHE A 183 -1.00 4.98 2.04
CA PHE A 183 -0.61 4.02 1.00
C PHE A 183 0.34 4.65 -0.02
N PRO A 184 1.58 5.00 0.36
CA PRO A 184 2.50 5.75 -0.49
C PRO A 184 2.84 5.03 -1.79
N GLY A 185 2.94 3.69 -1.77
CA GLY A 185 3.20 2.91 -2.98
C GLY A 185 2.06 3.01 -4.00
N MET A 186 0.82 3.04 -3.54
CA MET A 186 -0.36 3.24 -4.39
C MET A 186 -0.40 4.66 -4.94
N GLU A 187 -0.27 5.68 -4.09
CA GLU A 187 -0.34 7.08 -4.52
C GLU A 187 0.73 7.43 -5.57
N ILE A 188 1.96 6.93 -5.39
CA ILE A 188 3.03 7.09 -6.38
C ILE A 188 2.71 6.31 -7.66
N GLY A 189 2.19 5.08 -7.54
CA GLY A 189 1.81 4.25 -8.68
C GLY A 189 0.76 4.91 -9.56
N GLU A 190 -0.30 5.44 -8.95
CA GLU A 190 -1.38 6.16 -9.63
C GLU A 190 -0.86 7.45 -10.28
N LEU A 191 -0.06 8.24 -9.56
CA LEU A 191 0.50 9.50 -10.04
C LEU A 191 1.27 9.34 -11.37
N PHE A 192 2.06 8.28 -11.48
CA PHE A 192 2.81 7.96 -12.70
C PHE A 192 1.93 7.30 -13.76
N GLY A 193 1.07 6.34 -13.37
CA GLY A 193 0.19 5.63 -14.29
C GLY A 193 -0.81 6.54 -15.01
N GLU A 194 -1.34 7.56 -14.33
CA GLU A 194 -2.22 8.57 -14.90
C GLU A 194 -1.47 9.62 -15.75
N GLY A 195 -0.15 9.73 -15.61
CA GLY A 195 0.67 10.72 -16.31
C GLY A 195 0.65 12.13 -15.70
N ASP A 196 0.05 12.28 -14.51
CA ASP A 196 -0.14 13.58 -13.86
C ASP A 196 1.11 14.06 -13.11
N PHE A 197 2.09 13.19 -12.87
CA PHE A 197 3.34 13.46 -12.15
C PHE A 197 4.06 14.76 -12.58
N ARG A 198 4.05 15.11 -13.88
CA ARG A 198 4.72 16.34 -14.38
C ARG A 198 4.13 17.63 -13.81
N ARG A 199 2.89 17.62 -13.34
CA ARG A 199 2.25 18.78 -12.69
C ARG A 199 2.83 19.07 -11.30
N PHE A 200 3.50 18.10 -10.71
CA PHE A 200 4.03 18.13 -9.35
C PHE A 200 5.54 18.40 -9.31
N LEU A 201 6.14 18.76 -10.45
CA LEU A 201 7.54 19.15 -10.53
C LEU A 201 7.84 20.35 -9.62
N LEU A 202 8.86 20.21 -8.78
CA LEU A 202 9.34 21.31 -7.96
C LEU A 202 9.96 22.40 -8.85
N PRO A 203 9.69 23.69 -8.58
CA PRO A 203 10.24 24.80 -9.36
C PRO A 203 11.77 24.72 -9.48
N GLY A 204 12.27 24.79 -10.72
CA GLY A 204 13.71 24.76 -11.00
C GLY A 204 14.35 23.38 -11.01
N THR A 205 13.56 22.31 -10.89
CA THR A 205 14.01 20.92 -11.04
C THR A 205 13.43 20.31 -12.31
N THR A 206 14.03 19.21 -12.79
CA THR A 206 13.58 18.50 -13.99
C THR A 206 12.99 17.13 -13.69
N ASP A 207 13.27 16.60 -12.50
CA ASP A 207 13.06 15.20 -12.12
C ASP A 207 12.62 15.02 -10.65
N VAL A 208 12.40 16.12 -9.91
CA VAL A 208 11.97 16.07 -8.51
C VAL A 208 10.51 16.50 -8.38
N LEU A 209 9.71 15.61 -7.81
CA LEU A 209 8.26 15.77 -7.65
C LEU A 209 7.93 15.96 -6.17
N ASP A 210 7.04 16.88 -5.85
CA ASP A 210 6.37 16.92 -4.54
C ASP A 210 4.98 16.34 -4.71
N ALA A 211 4.84 15.06 -4.41
CA ALA A 211 3.60 14.34 -4.64
C ALA A 211 2.54 14.65 -3.57
N GLY A 212 2.87 15.43 -2.53
CA GLY A 212 1.94 15.74 -1.44
C GLY A 212 1.47 14.51 -0.66
N VAL A 213 2.24 13.41 -0.78
CA VAL A 213 2.08 12.14 -0.06
C VAL A 213 2.53 12.37 1.38
#